data_AF-A0A2E3PWF9-F1
#
_entry.id   AF-A0A2E3PWF9-F1
#
_cell.length_a   1.000
_cell.length_b   1.000
_cell.length_c   1.000
_cell.angle_alpha   90.00
_cell.angle_beta   90.00
_cell.angle_gamma   90.00
#
_symmetry.space_group_name_H-M   'P 1'
#
loop_
_entity.id
_entity.type
_entity.pdbx_description
1 polymer ?
#
loop_
_entity_poly.entity_id
_entity_poly.type
_entity_poly.pdbx_seq_one_letter_code
_entity_poly.pdbx_strand_id
1 'polypeptide(L)'
;MTGLKTVAATCVLSAALVSGAMAEDVDFKRFLATPAGASGVAAMVAGLGRCDGAINWGYAYDEAAGKVSQDMLFAGCEETVEGEDDPFEKSVVAKFQFWNGPMLESLTYLP
;
A
#
# COMPACT_ATOMS: atom_id res chain seq x y z
N MET A 1 -21.24 22.38 51.61
CA MET A 1 -21.96 21.40 50.79
C MET A 1 -21.66 21.68 49.33
N THR A 2 -20.98 20.72 48.68
CA THR A 2 -21.09 20.30 47.25
C THR A 2 -20.99 21.38 46.15
N GLY A 3 -20.13 21.27 45.14
CA GLY A 3 -19.25 20.17 44.74
C GLY A 3 -18.78 20.34 43.30
N LEU A 4 -17.71 19.61 42.99
CA LEU A 4 -17.19 19.18 41.69
C LEU A 4 -16.71 20.24 40.68
N LYS A 5 -15.39 20.30 40.59
CA LYS A 5 -14.61 20.79 39.45
C LYS A 5 -14.87 19.87 38.24
N THR A 6 -15.39 20.42 37.15
CA THR A 6 -15.54 19.67 35.89
C THR A 6 -14.20 19.61 35.17
N VAL A 7 -13.71 18.38 35.04
CA VAL A 7 -12.45 17.99 34.42
C VAL A 7 -12.51 18.17 32.91
N ALA A 8 -11.43 18.70 32.33
CA ALA A 8 -11.18 18.77 30.90
C ALA A 8 -11.22 17.36 30.29
N ALA A 9 -12.20 17.09 29.43
CA ALA A 9 -12.25 15.90 28.62
C ALA A 9 -11.39 16.12 27.36
N THR A 10 -10.08 15.92 27.49
CA THR A 10 -9.20 15.72 26.34
C THR A 10 -9.58 14.39 25.71
N CYS A 11 -10.34 14.42 24.62
CA CYS A 11 -10.47 13.26 23.73
C CYS A 11 -9.13 13.05 23.02
N VAL A 12 -8.18 12.46 23.74
CA VAL A 12 -7.04 11.75 23.16
C VAL A 12 -7.64 10.54 22.46
N LEU A 13 -7.99 10.68 21.17
CA LEU A 13 -8.21 9.50 20.34
C LEU A 13 -6.83 8.89 20.09
N SER A 14 -6.58 7.85 20.87
CA SER A 14 -5.42 6.99 20.85
C SER A 14 -5.02 6.64 19.42
N ALA A 15 -3.78 6.95 19.10
CA ALA A 15 -3.05 6.41 17.97
C ALA A 15 -3.13 4.87 18.01
N ALA A 16 -3.98 4.30 17.17
CA ALA A 16 -3.85 2.90 16.77
C ALA A 16 -2.75 2.83 15.71
N LEU A 17 -1.50 2.86 16.20
CA LEU A 17 -0.34 2.36 15.49
C LEU A 17 -0.53 0.85 15.27
N VAL A 18 -1.16 0.47 14.16
CA VAL A 18 -0.99 -0.89 13.63
C VAL A 18 0.33 -0.88 12.85
N SER A 19 1.39 -1.12 13.62
CA SER A 19 2.72 -1.43 13.12
C SER A 19 2.71 -2.85 12.53
N GLY A 20 2.37 -2.94 11.24
CA GLY A 20 2.87 -4.00 10.37
C GLY A 20 4.31 -3.66 9.96
N ALA A 21 5.21 -4.60 10.15
CA ALA A 21 6.65 -4.43 10.11
C ALA A 21 7.20 -3.85 8.79
N MET A 22 8.08 -2.84 8.92
CA MET A 22 9.09 -2.41 7.94
C MET A 22 8.59 -2.11 6.52
N ALA A 23 7.71 -1.11 6.38
CA ALA A 23 7.84 -0.23 5.22
C ALA A 23 9.16 0.55 5.38
N GLU A 24 10.23 0.11 4.72
CA GLU A 24 11.17 1.11 4.20
C GLU A 24 10.30 2.04 3.36
N ASP A 25 10.04 3.25 3.85
CA ASP A 25 9.10 4.18 3.23
C ASP A 25 9.34 4.18 1.71
N VAL A 26 8.38 3.62 0.95
CA VAL A 26 8.48 3.54 -0.50
C VAL A 26 8.77 4.94 -1.01
N ASP A 27 9.83 5.12 -1.79
CA ASP A 27 10.18 6.43 -2.33
C ASP A 27 9.28 6.75 -3.52
N PHE A 28 8.02 7.07 -3.22
CA PHE A 28 7.02 7.43 -4.22
C PHE A 28 7.47 8.63 -5.06
N LYS A 29 8.35 9.51 -4.55
CA LYS A 29 8.86 10.64 -5.35
C LYS A 29 9.60 10.14 -6.59
N ARG A 30 10.31 9.02 -6.49
CA ARG A 30 11.02 8.38 -7.61
C ARG A 30 10.05 7.93 -8.72
N PHE A 31 8.91 7.37 -8.35
CA PHE A 31 7.89 6.88 -9.30
C PHE A 31 7.01 8.00 -9.84
N LEU A 32 6.77 9.05 -9.05
CA LEU A 32 5.93 10.19 -9.42
C LEU A 32 6.70 11.30 -10.17
N ALA A 33 7.99 11.08 -10.46
CA ALA A 33 8.86 12.07 -11.10
C ALA A 33 8.42 12.45 -12.54
N THR A 34 7.62 11.61 -13.21
CA THR A 34 7.11 11.87 -14.56
C THR A 34 5.61 11.55 -14.66
N PRO A 35 4.88 12.12 -15.64
CA PRO A 35 3.49 11.76 -15.90
C PRO A 35 3.30 10.27 -16.21
N ALA A 36 4.27 9.65 -16.89
CA ALA A 36 4.25 8.21 -17.20
C ALA A 36 4.36 7.36 -15.93
N GLY A 37 5.27 7.71 -15.02
CA GLY A 37 5.41 7.02 -13.75
C GLY A 37 4.20 7.21 -12.84
N ALA A 38 3.66 8.43 -12.74
CA ALA A 38 2.43 8.71 -12.02
C ALA A 38 1.22 7.92 -12.57
N SER A 39 1.11 7.82 -13.89
CA SER A 39 0.08 7.00 -14.54
C SER A 39 0.26 5.51 -14.24
N GLY A 40 1.50 5.03 -14.16
CA GLY A 40 1.82 3.66 -13.77
C GLY A 40 1.40 3.34 -12.33
N VAL A 41 1.71 4.23 -11.38
CA VAL A 41 1.24 4.09 -9.99
C VAL A 41 -0.28 4.10 -9.93
N ALA A 42 -0.94 5.01 -10.66
CA ALA A 42 -2.40 5.06 -10.73
C ALA A 42 -3.00 3.78 -11.33
N ALA A 43 -2.38 3.21 -12.38
CA ALA A 43 -2.82 1.96 -12.98
C ALA A 43 -2.68 0.77 -12.00
N MET A 44 -1.62 0.73 -11.19
CA MET A 44 -1.47 -0.25 -10.11
C MET A 44 -2.59 -0.13 -9.08
N VAL A 45 -2.86 1.09 -8.58
CA VAL A 45 -3.92 1.33 -7.57
C VAL A 45 -5.28 0.97 -8.13
N ALA A 46 -5.58 1.37 -9.38
CA ALA A 46 -6.85 1.05 -10.03
C ALA A 46 -6.98 -0.45 -10.30
N GLY A 47 -5.88 -1.12 -10.67
CA GLY A 47 -5.82 -2.55 -10.89
C GLY A 47 -6.12 -3.38 -9.65
N LEU A 48 -5.81 -2.86 -8.46
CA LEU A 48 -6.17 -3.52 -7.20
C LEU A 48 -7.69 -3.65 -7.02
N GLY A 49 -8.48 -2.72 -7.55
CA GLY A 49 -9.93 -2.74 -7.40
C GLY A 49 -10.43 -2.37 -5.99
N ARG A 50 -11.63 -2.84 -5.61
CA ARG A 50 -12.28 -2.49 -4.34
C ARG A 50 -11.61 -3.16 -3.15
N CYS A 51 -10.93 -2.47 -2.25
CA CYS A 51 -10.43 -3.08 -1.01
C CYS A 51 -11.40 -2.84 0.15
N ASP A 52 -11.71 -3.89 0.91
CA ASP A 52 -12.48 -3.75 2.16
C ASP A 52 -11.56 -3.42 3.35
N GLY A 53 -10.31 -3.93 3.32
CA GLY A 53 -9.25 -3.60 4.27
C GLY A 53 -8.36 -2.41 3.87
N ALA A 54 -7.40 -2.07 4.75
CA ALA A 54 -6.36 -1.10 4.44
C ALA A 54 -5.43 -1.62 3.34
N ILE A 55 -4.94 -0.72 2.47
CA ILE A 55 -3.97 -1.09 1.44
C ILE A 55 -2.57 -1.06 2.02
N ASN A 56 -1.86 -2.17 1.91
CA ASN A 56 -0.45 -2.32 2.22
C ASN A 56 0.38 -2.06 0.95
N TRP A 57 1.50 -1.35 1.12
CA TRP A 57 2.40 -1.00 0.02
C TRP A 57 3.82 -1.37 0.38
N GLY A 58 4.63 -1.67 -0.63
CA GLY A 58 6.04 -1.97 -0.44
C GLY A 58 6.79 -2.11 -1.76
N TYR A 59 8.07 -2.42 -1.66
CA TYR A 59 8.82 -2.92 -2.80
C TYR A 59 8.55 -4.42 -2.97
N ALA A 60 8.37 -4.87 -4.21
CA ALA A 60 8.11 -6.27 -4.50
C ALA A 60 9.42 -7.09 -4.59
N TYR A 61 9.32 -8.38 -4.31
CA TYR A 61 10.41 -9.34 -4.52
C TYR A 61 10.51 -9.70 -6.01
N ASP A 62 11.70 -9.53 -6.58
CA ASP A 62 12.03 -10.01 -7.92
C ASP A 62 12.58 -11.44 -7.80
N GLU A 63 11.76 -12.42 -8.16
CA GLU A 63 12.12 -13.84 -8.11
C GLU A 63 13.31 -14.18 -9.03
N ALA A 64 13.43 -13.51 -10.17
CA ALA A 64 14.53 -13.75 -11.09
C ALA A 64 15.86 -13.24 -10.53
N ALA A 65 15.83 -12.13 -9.80
CA ALA A 65 17.00 -11.55 -9.14
C ALA A 65 17.24 -12.11 -7.72
N GLY A 66 16.27 -12.82 -7.14
CA GLY A 66 16.33 -13.37 -5.80
C GLY A 66 16.37 -12.31 -4.69
N LYS A 67 15.82 -11.11 -4.91
CA LYS A 67 15.89 -9.99 -3.97
C LYS A 67 14.71 -9.02 -4.11
N VAL A 68 14.47 -8.22 -3.07
CA VAL A 68 13.57 -7.06 -3.14
C VAL A 68 14.11 -6.07 -4.19
N SER A 69 13.22 -5.62 -5.08
CA SER A 69 13.56 -4.69 -6.15
C SER A 69 12.93 -3.33 -5.91
N GLN A 70 13.77 -2.28 -5.87
CA GLN A 70 13.29 -0.89 -5.80
C GLN A 70 12.67 -0.40 -7.11
N ASP A 71 12.66 -1.24 -8.14
CA ASP A 71 12.02 -0.95 -9.42
C ASP A 71 10.61 -1.55 -9.51
N MET A 72 10.20 -2.32 -8.49
CA MET A 72 8.90 -2.97 -8.43
C MET A 72 8.13 -2.51 -7.19
N LEU A 73 6.89 -2.08 -7.39
CA LEU A 73 5.98 -1.73 -6.32
C LEU A 73 4.94 -2.83 -6.14
N PHE A 74 4.60 -3.08 -4.89
CA PHE A 74 3.50 -3.93 -4.46
C PHE A 74 2.40 -3.06 -3.85
N ALA A 75 1.15 -3.40 -4.17
CA ALA A 75 -0.03 -2.97 -3.43
C ALA A 75 -0.90 -4.19 -3.15
N GLY A 76 -1.34 -4.38 -1.91
CA GLY A 76 -2.21 -5.49 -1.54
C GLY A 76 -3.19 -5.13 -0.43
N CYS A 77 -4.28 -5.88 -0.34
CA CYS A 77 -5.24 -5.75 0.75
C CYS A 77 -6.00 -7.06 0.95
N GLU A 78 -6.57 -7.19 2.14
CA GLU A 78 -7.49 -8.28 2.46
C GLU A 78 -8.93 -7.91 2.06
N GLU A 79 -9.65 -8.88 1.50
CA GLU A 79 -11.06 -8.82 1.18
C GLU A 79 -11.85 -9.87 1.97
N THR A 80 -13.05 -9.49 2.41
CA THR A 80 -14.02 -10.46 2.94
C THR A 80 -14.92 -10.89 1.79
N VAL A 81 -14.77 -12.13 1.34
CA VAL A 81 -15.58 -12.70 0.25
C VAL A 81 -16.78 -13.44 0.87
N GLU A 82 -17.99 -13.15 0.37
CA GLU A 82 -19.20 -13.81 0.87
C GLU A 82 -19.15 -15.32 0.59
N GLY A 83 -19.22 -16.13 1.65
CA GLY A 83 -19.16 -17.60 1.56
C GLY A 83 -17.77 -18.19 1.76
N GLU A 84 -16.75 -17.36 1.98
CA GLU A 84 -15.42 -17.78 2.41
C GLU A 84 -15.26 -17.50 3.91
N ASP A 85 -14.70 -18.45 4.65
CA ASP A 85 -14.46 -18.30 6.11
C ASP A 85 -13.19 -17.49 6.40
N ASP A 86 -12.23 -17.46 5.46
CA ASP A 86 -10.95 -16.78 5.59
C ASP A 86 -10.89 -15.52 4.68
N PRO A 87 -10.20 -14.45 5.10
CA PRO A 87 -9.99 -13.28 4.26
C PRO A 87 -9.09 -13.63 3.06
N PHE A 88 -9.46 -13.11 1.90
CA PHE A 88 -8.74 -13.30 0.65
C PHE A 88 -7.76 -12.14 0.45
N GLU A 89 -6.46 -12.43 0.32
CA GLU A 89 -5.44 -11.40 0.09
C GLU A 89 -5.25 -11.20 -1.40
N LYS A 90 -5.65 -10.04 -1.92
CA LYS A 90 -5.37 -9.67 -3.30
C LYS A 90 -4.19 -8.72 -3.39
N SER A 91 -3.43 -8.82 -4.47
CA SER A 91 -2.35 -7.85 -4.70
C SER A 91 -2.04 -7.58 -6.18
N VAL A 92 -1.41 -6.44 -6.41
CA VAL A 92 -0.90 -6.02 -7.71
C VAL A 92 0.55 -5.62 -7.55
N VAL A 93 1.39 -6.15 -8.45
CA VAL A 93 2.79 -5.81 -8.56
C VAL A 93 3.01 -5.02 -9.84
N ALA A 94 3.51 -3.79 -9.73
CA ALA A 94 3.91 -2.97 -10.86
C ALA A 94 5.42 -2.93 -10.99
N LYS A 95 5.94 -3.29 -12.17
CA LYS A 95 7.35 -3.16 -12.51
C LYS A 95 7.56 -1.88 -13.31
N PHE A 96 8.60 -1.11 -12.97
CA PHE A 96 8.95 0.13 -13.64
C PHE A 96 10.34 0.03 -14.26
N GLN A 97 10.48 0.61 -15.45
CA GLN A 97 11.79 0.93 -16.04
C GLN A 97 12.15 2.40 -15.78
N PHE A 98 13.44 2.71 -15.66
CA PHE A 98 13.92 4.04 -15.26
C PHE A 98 14.86 4.74 -16.27
N TRP A 99 15.05 4.21 -17.48
CA TRP A 99 16.04 4.72 -18.44
C TRP A 99 15.85 6.20 -18.83
N ASN A 100 14.60 6.65 -18.95
CA ASN A 100 14.23 8.05 -19.24
C ASN A 100 13.25 8.60 -18.18
N GLY A 101 13.42 8.15 -16.94
CA GLY A 101 12.45 8.33 -15.86
C GLY A 101 11.50 7.14 -15.70
N PRO A 102 10.70 7.11 -14.62
CA PRO A 102 9.80 6.01 -14.32
C PRO A 102 8.76 5.83 -15.41
N MET A 103 8.64 4.61 -15.91
CA MET A 103 7.60 4.19 -16.83
C MET A 103 7.16 2.78 -16.45
N LEU A 104 5.85 2.55 -16.41
CA LEU A 104 5.30 1.23 -16.17
C LEU A 104 5.76 0.27 -17.29
N GLU A 105 6.42 -0.81 -16.89
CA GLU A 105 6.84 -1.90 -17.77
C GLU A 105 5.77 -3.02 -17.78
N SER A 106 5.30 -3.43 -16.60
CA SER A 106 4.26 -4.46 -16.47
C SER A 106 3.43 -4.32 -15.19
N LEU A 107 2.22 -4.87 -15.22
CA LEU A 107 1.35 -5.09 -14.07
C LEU A 107 1.06 -6.59 -13.94
N THR A 108 1.29 -7.13 -12.76
CA THR A 108 0.96 -8.51 -12.41
C THR A 108 -0.12 -8.48 -11.34
N TYR A 109 -1.22 -9.18 -11.59
CA TYR A 109 -2.32 -9.34 -10.64
C TYR A 109 -2.14 -10.69 -9.97
N LEU A 110 -2.04 -10.69 -8.66
CA LEU A 110 -1.94 -11.90 -7.88
C LEU A 110 -3.29 -12.11 -7.17
N PRO A 111 -3.79 -13.36 -7.18
CA PRO A 111 -4.99 -13.71 -6.43
C PRO A 111 -4.77 -13.31 -4.98
#